data_AF-A0A4P7UDQ4-F1
#
_entry.id   AF-A0A4P7UDQ4-F1
#
_cell.length_a   1.000
_cell.length_b   1.000
_cell.length_c   1.000
_cell.angle_alpha   90.00
_cell.angle_beta   90.00
_cell.angle_gamma   90.00
#
_symmetry.space_group_name_H-M   'P 1'
#
loop_
_entity.id
_entity.type
_entity.pdbx_description
1 polymer ?
#
loop_
_entity_poly.entity_id
_entity_poly.type
_entity_poly.pdbx_seq_one_letter_code
_entity_poly.pdbx_strand_id
1 'polypeptide(L)'
;MKLLSQGLALVVIGAGLAAAPLTAAQARPVTPTPPGVQSMKSQAQGTTAVSAEPATGRVGFIRVKGSGDLLPARPGKGKDAAVAKAEAYVAQHATAFGARAAELERTGVISSKTGWTVDFEQAYKGVPVFGSKLRAHVDAQGDLVSVNGYAAPDLNLSVEPRFTAAQAAERAVTTVRQQPPGENGKADTTGIKAASNDLVVYRVGSTRGVKGEATLAYVVEVSNERNVRDAVFVDATTGKLLNRYSIIHEALDRRLYEADEDRNLTLVWKEGDPLLPDPAATVNEDQDSMVKSTGESYWLFRNAFGRDSYDGEGRG
;
A
#
# COMPACT_ATOMS: atom_id res chain seq x y z
N MET A 1 -33.03 -53.41 -70.65
CA MET A 1 -33.10 -54.20 -69.41
C MET A 1 -33.16 -53.25 -68.23
N LYS A 2 -34.23 -53.32 -67.43
CA LYS A 2 -34.30 -52.72 -66.09
C LYS A 2 -33.26 -53.39 -65.19
N LEU A 3 -32.64 -52.62 -64.31
CA LEU A 3 -32.63 -52.86 -62.86
C LEU A 3 -32.00 -51.63 -62.16
N LEU A 4 -32.83 -50.91 -61.43
CA LEU A 4 -32.46 -49.96 -60.40
C LEU A 4 -32.15 -50.74 -59.11
N SER A 5 -31.10 -50.35 -58.39
CA SER A 5 -31.03 -50.50 -56.93
C SER A 5 -30.16 -49.38 -56.36
N GLN A 6 -30.79 -48.50 -55.58
CA GLN A 6 -30.15 -47.50 -54.73
C GLN A 6 -29.58 -48.17 -53.48
N GLY A 7 -28.52 -47.62 -52.88
CA GLY A 7 -28.17 -47.93 -51.49
C GLY A 7 -26.79 -47.45 -51.02
N LEU A 8 -26.81 -46.45 -50.13
CA LEU A 8 -25.80 -46.10 -49.12
C LEU A 8 -24.49 -45.44 -49.59
N ALA A 9 -24.52 -44.10 -49.62
CA ALA A 9 -23.33 -43.26 -49.47
C ALA A 9 -22.92 -43.25 -47.98
N LEU A 10 -21.78 -43.86 -47.67
CA LEU A 10 -21.11 -43.74 -46.38
C LEU A 10 -20.29 -42.44 -46.40
N VAL A 11 -20.77 -41.38 -45.74
CA VAL A 11 -19.96 -40.18 -45.50
C VAL A 11 -18.95 -40.50 -44.41
N VAL A 12 -17.70 -40.70 -44.80
CA VAL A 12 -16.55 -40.73 -43.89
C VAL A 12 -16.37 -39.30 -43.37
N ILE A 13 -16.81 -39.04 -42.14
CA ILE A 13 -16.42 -37.83 -41.41
C ILE A 13 -14.95 -38.03 -41.07
N GLY A 14 -14.06 -37.45 -41.87
CA GLY A 14 -12.67 -37.29 -41.52
C GLY A 14 -12.60 -36.46 -40.24
N ALA A 15 -12.22 -37.09 -39.12
CA ALA A 15 -11.82 -36.39 -37.93
C ALA A 15 -10.52 -35.62 -38.26
N GLY A 16 -10.69 -34.38 -38.72
CA GLY A 16 -9.59 -33.44 -38.78
C GLY A 16 -9.13 -33.19 -37.35
N LEU A 17 -7.97 -33.73 -36.97
CA LEU A 17 -7.20 -33.20 -35.86
C LEU A 17 -6.82 -31.77 -36.22
N ALA A 18 -7.65 -30.81 -35.80
CA ALA A 18 -7.22 -29.43 -35.72
C ALA A 18 -6.16 -29.37 -34.60
N ALA A 19 -4.89 -29.36 -34.99
CA ALA A 19 -3.81 -29.01 -34.08
C ALA A 19 -4.06 -27.57 -33.60
N ALA A 20 -4.61 -27.44 -32.40
CA ALA A 20 -4.67 -26.15 -31.74
C ALA A 20 -3.23 -25.63 -31.61
N PRO A 21 -2.91 -24.42 -32.09
CA PRO A 21 -1.60 -23.86 -31.86
C PRO A 21 -1.38 -23.81 -30.35
N LEU A 22 -0.35 -24.52 -29.88
CA LEU A 22 0.19 -24.35 -28.54
C LEU A 22 0.52 -22.87 -28.40
N THR A 23 -0.36 -22.14 -27.73
CA THR A 23 -0.07 -20.80 -27.24
C THR A 23 1.12 -20.98 -26.33
N ALA A 24 2.30 -20.60 -26.84
CA ALA A 24 3.50 -20.51 -26.02
C ALA A 24 3.13 -19.63 -24.83
N ALA A 25 3.02 -20.23 -23.65
CA ALA A 25 2.84 -19.51 -22.41
C ALA A 25 3.97 -18.48 -22.39
N GLN A 26 3.64 -17.21 -22.60
CA GLN A 26 4.61 -16.14 -22.50
C GLN A 26 5.24 -16.28 -21.13
N ALA A 27 6.55 -16.57 -21.10
CA ALA A 27 7.29 -16.67 -19.87
C ALA A 27 7.00 -15.38 -19.10
N ARG A 28 6.38 -15.51 -17.91
CA ARG A 28 6.17 -14.37 -17.02
C ARG A 28 7.52 -13.65 -16.91
N PRO A 29 7.57 -12.32 -17.04
CA PRO A 29 8.82 -11.59 -16.92
C PRO A 29 9.52 -12.06 -15.65
N VAL A 30 10.70 -12.67 -15.82
CA VAL A 30 11.47 -13.19 -14.70
C VAL A 30 11.90 -11.97 -13.92
N THR A 31 11.23 -11.68 -12.81
CA THR A 31 11.66 -10.58 -11.94
C THR A 31 13.08 -10.91 -11.50
N PRO A 32 14.07 -10.04 -11.79
CA PRO A 32 15.44 -10.32 -11.41
C PRO A 32 15.51 -10.56 -9.90
N THR A 33 16.27 -11.59 -9.52
CA THR A 33 16.43 -11.92 -8.11
C THR A 33 17.14 -10.76 -7.41
N PRO A 34 16.60 -10.22 -6.29
CA PRO A 34 17.25 -9.13 -5.58
C PRO A 34 18.68 -9.50 -5.13
N PRO A 35 19.58 -8.51 -5.01
CA PRO A 35 20.91 -8.72 -4.44
C PRO A 35 20.85 -9.30 -3.01
N GLY A 36 21.83 -10.13 -2.63
CA GLY A 36 21.96 -10.69 -1.28
C GLY A 36 21.07 -11.90 -0.97
N VAL A 37 20.09 -12.21 -1.84
CA VAL A 37 19.12 -13.31 -1.62
C VAL A 37 19.79 -14.67 -1.44
N GLN A 38 20.88 -14.95 -2.14
CA GLN A 38 21.56 -16.25 -1.99
C GLN A 38 22.09 -16.49 -0.58
N SER A 39 22.61 -15.44 0.08
CA SER A 39 23.09 -15.54 1.47
C SER A 39 21.94 -15.73 2.46
N MET A 40 20.80 -15.09 2.21
CA MET A 40 19.61 -15.29 3.04
C MET A 40 19.09 -16.73 2.92
N LYS A 41 19.09 -17.28 1.69
CA LYS A 41 18.65 -18.65 1.42
C LYS A 41 19.57 -19.70 2.03
N SER A 42 20.89 -19.51 1.97
CA SER A 42 21.86 -20.46 2.52
C SER A 42 21.89 -20.50 4.05
N GLN A 43 21.48 -19.41 4.70
CA GLN A 43 21.40 -19.33 6.16
C GLN A 43 20.11 -19.96 6.72
N ALA A 44 19.02 -19.90 5.96
CA ALA A 44 17.72 -20.35 6.42
C ALA A 44 17.65 -21.89 6.55
N GLN A 45 16.92 -22.35 7.56
CA GLN A 45 16.42 -23.72 7.66
C GLN A 45 15.06 -23.81 6.97
N GLY A 46 14.91 -24.77 6.05
CA GLY A 46 13.67 -25.00 5.31
C GLY A 46 13.64 -24.31 3.94
N THR A 47 12.50 -24.40 3.25
CA THR A 47 12.34 -23.80 1.91
C THR A 47 11.94 -22.34 2.04
N THR A 48 12.60 -21.42 1.33
CA THR A 48 12.29 -19.98 1.39
C THR A 48 11.53 -19.50 0.14
N ALA A 49 10.73 -18.45 0.31
CA ALA A 49 10.18 -17.64 -0.77
C ALA A 49 10.63 -16.20 -0.59
N VAL A 50 11.02 -15.55 -1.69
CA VAL A 50 11.51 -14.17 -1.70
C VAL A 50 10.86 -13.42 -2.84
N SER A 51 10.39 -12.20 -2.58
CA SER A 51 9.93 -11.27 -3.62
C SER A 51 10.62 -9.92 -3.50
N ALA A 52 10.86 -9.31 -4.66
CA ALA A 52 11.40 -7.98 -4.74
C ALA A 52 10.32 -6.95 -4.39
N GLU A 53 10.74 -5.81 -3.84
CA GLU A 53 9.90 -4.62 -3.75
C GLU A 53 9.94 -3.88 -5.11
N PRO A 54 8.81 -3.74 -5.84
CA PRO A 54 8.82 -3.20 -7.20
C PRO A 54 9.42 -1.80 -7.31
N ALA A 55 9.26 -0.95 -6.29
CA ALA A 55 9.79 0.41 -6.32
C ALA A 55 11.33 0.47 -6.29
N THR A 56 11.99 -0.54 -5.71
CA THR A 56 13.43 -0.50 -5.37
C THR A 56 14.25 -1.62 -6.00
N GLY A 57 13.61 -2.73 -6.39
CA GLY A 57 14.31 -3.95 -6.81
C GLY A 57 15.06 -4.66 -5.67
N ARG A 58 14.89 -4.22 -4.42
CA ARG A 58 15.47 -4.83 -3.22
C ARG A 58 14.53 -5.90 -2.66
N VAL A 59 14.96 -6.65 -1.65
CA VAL A 59 14.08 -7.61 -0.98
C VAL A 59 12.95 -6.84 -0.29
N GLY A 60 11.71 -7.07 -0.72
CA GLY A 60 10.50 -6.54 -0.06
C GLY A 60 9.84 -7.56 0.86
N PHE A 61 10.12 -8.84 0.62
CA PHE A 61 9.59 -9.93 1.43
C PHE A 61 10.47 -11.17 1.34
N ILE A 62 10.76 -11.77 2.48
CA ILE A 62 11.31 -13.11 2.61
C ILE A 62 10.52 -13.88 3.65
N ARG A 63 10.24 -15.16 3.38
CA ARG A 63 9.57 -16.07 4.32
C ARG A 63 10.05 -17.50 4.15
N VAL A 64 9.83 -18.32 5.17
CA VAL A 64 9.86 -19.78 5.04
C VAL A 64 8.52 -20.32 4.51
N LYS A 65 8.56 -21.48 3.84
CA LYS A 65 7.41 -22.25 3.38
C LYS A 65 7.21 -23.42 4.33
N GLY A 66 6.13 -23.40 5.12
CA GLY A 66 5.90 -24.41 6.16
C GLY A 66 6.81 -24.18 7.36
N SER A 67 7.30 -25.26 7.96
CA SER A 67 8.24 -25.19 9.08
C SER A 67 9.64 -24.78 8.61
N GLY A 68 10.25 -23.86 9.33
CA GLY A 68 11.59 -23.38 9.03
C GLY A 68 11.92 -22.12 9.82
N ASP A 69 13.16 -21.67 9.67
CA ASP A 69 13.67 -20.51 10.38
C ASP A 69 14.66 -19.76 9.49
N LEU A 70 14.48 -18.46 9.33
CA LEU A 70 15.41 -17.62 8.58
C LEU A 70 16.76 -17.45 9.31
N LEU A 71 16.81 -17.69 10.63
CA LEU A 71 18.04 -17.58 11.43
C LEU A 71 18.17 -18.67 12.51
N PRO A 72 18.37 -19.95 12.12
CA PRO A 72 18.37 -21.10 13.03
C PRO A 72 19.51 -21.08 14.06
N ALA A 73 20.61 -20.39 13.77
CA ALA A 73 21.74 -20.26 14.68
C ALA A 73 21.46 -19.35 15.89
N ARG A 74 20.29 -18.69 15.97
CA ARG A 74 19.92 -17.81 17.09
C ARG A 74 18.58 -18.21 17.70
N PRO A 75 18.49 -18.30 19.04
CA PRO A 75 17.22 -18.56 19.72
C PRO A 75 16.28 -17.35 19.57
N GLY A 76 14.96 -17.59 19.50
CA GLY A 76 13.95 -16.53 19.43
C GLY A 76 12.79 -16.70 20.40
N LYS A 77 12.86 -17.64 21.35
CA LYS A 77 11.75 -17.90 22.28
C LYS A 77 11.68 -16.86 23.38
N GLY A 78 10.53 -16.19 23.49
CA GLY A 78 10.30 -15.09 24.43
C GLY A 78 10.71 -13.73 23.85
N LYS A 79 10.24 -12.64 24.47
CA LYS A 79 10.35 -11.28 23.94
C LYS A 79 11.79 -10.88 23.60
N ASP A 80 12.70 -11.00 24.56
CA ASP A 80 14.07 -10.49 24.40
C ASP A 80 14.87 -11.30 23.35
N ALA A 81 14.66 -12.61 23.32
CA ALA A 81 15.28 -13.47 22.31
C ALA A 81 14.71 -13.20 20.91
N ALA A 82 13.38 -13.01 20.79
CA ALA A 82 12.76 -12.65 19.52
C ALA A 82 13.29 -11.31 18.98
N VAL A 83 13.43 -10.30 19.85
CA VAL A 83 14.04 -9.01 19.50
C VAL A 83 15.48 -9.18 19.04
N ALA A 84 16.32 -9.85 19.84
CA ALA A 84 17.72 -10.07 19.50
C ALA A 84 17.89 -10.85 18.19
N LYS A 85 17.03 -11.84 17.91
CA LYS A 85 17.01 -12.61 16.66
C LYS A 85 16.60 -11.77 15.45
N ALA A 86 15.57 -10.93 15.61
CA ALA A 86 15.11 -10.02 14.57
C ALA A 86 16.17 -8.94 14.23
N GLU A 87 16.70 -8.26 15.25
CA GLU A 87 17.74 -7.23 15.10
C GLU A 87 18.99 -7.80 14.41
N ALA A 88 19.41 -8.99 14.85
CA ALA A 88 20.47 -9.76 14.23
C ALA A 88 20.27 -9.99 12.73
N TYR A 89 19.10 -10.49 12.33
CA TYR A 89 18.80 -10.82 10.96
C TYR A 89 18.74 -9.56 10.08
N VAL A 90 18.04 -8.54 10.57
CA VAL A 90 17.88 -7.26 9.87
C VAL A 90 19.22 -6.56 9.69
N ALA A 91 20.07 -6.52 10.71
CA ALA A 91 21.40 -5.94 10.62
C ALA A 91 22.30 -6.70 9.63
N GLN A 92 22.28 -8.04 9.68
CA GLN A 92 23.08 -8.89 8.80
C GLN A 92 22.70 -8.71 7.31
N HIS A 93 21.41 -8.53 7.01
CA HIS A 93 20.89 -8.48 5.65
C HIS A 93 20.36 -7.11 5.23
N ALA A 94 20.69 -6.04 5.95
CA ALA A 94 20.19 -4.68 5.70
C ALA A 94 20.37 -4.24 4.24
N THR A 95 21.52 -4.57 3.63
CA THR A 95 21.84 -4.21 2.24
C THR A 95 20.94 -4.90 1.21
N ALA A 96 20.46 -6.12 1.52
CA ALA A 96 19.50 -6.83 0.69
C ALA A 96 18.12 -6.17 0.73
N PHE A 97 17.72 -5.62 1.88
CA PHE A 97 16.51 -4.80 2.03
C PHE A 97 16.66 -3.38 1.46
N GLY A 98 17.89 -2.96 1.15
CA GLY A 98 18.16 -1.64 0.60
C GLY A 98 18.49 -0.57 1.65
N ALA A 99 19.01 -0.95 2.82
CA ALA A 99 19.48 0.00 3.82
C ALA A 99 20.90 -0.33 4.27
N ARG A 100 21.53 0.60 4.99
CA ARG A 100 22.72 0.29 5.81
C ARG A 100 22.24 -0.17 7.19
N ALA A 101 22.94 -1.10 7.83
CA ALA A 101 22.51 -1.62 9.13
C ALA A 101 22.37 -0.51 10.20
N ALA A 102 23.28 0.46 10.18
CA ALA A 102 23.26 1.62 11.08
C ALA A 102 22.11 2.62 10.81
N GLU A 103 21.36 2.46 9.71
CA GLU A 103 20.19 3.28 9.41
C GLU A 103 18.90 2.64 9.90
N LEU A 104 18.91 1.38 10.36
CA LEU A 104 17.70 0.67 10.76
C LEU A 104 17.56 0.67 12.28
N GLU A 105 16.53 1.34 12.77
CA GLU A 105 16.25 1.50 14.19
C GLU A 105 14.99 0.73 14.57
N ARG A 106 15.03 -0.02 15.68
CA ARG A 106 13.84 -0.72 16.18
C ARG A 106 12.86 0.28 16.79
N THR A 107 11.65 0.36 16.23
CA THR A 107 10.61 1.30 16.68
C THR A 107 9.50 0.64 17.49
N GLY A 108 9.34 -0.69 17.40
CA GLY A 108 8.26 -1.38 18.09
C GLY A 108 8.47 -2.87 18.30
N VAL A 109 7.80 -3.40 19.32
CA VAL A 109 7.68 -4.84 19.57
C VAL A 109 6.24 -5.15 19.94
N ILE A 110 5.57 -5.93 19.10
CA ILE A 110 4.16 -6.31 19.26
C ILE A 110 4.11 -7.79 19.63
N SER A 111 3.36 -8.11 20.68
CA SER A 111 3.06 -9.48 21.09
C SER A 111 1.72 -9.93 20.53
N SER A 112 1.62 -11.17 20.09
CA SER A 112 0.37 -11.80 19.68
C SER A 112 0.34 -13.28 20.08
N LYS A 113 -0.80 -13.93 19.90
CA LYS A 113 -0.91 -15.40 20.07
C LYS A 113 0.00 -16.18 19.11
N THR A 114 0.41 -15.56 18.00
CA THR A 114 1.23 -16.19 16.97
C THR A 114 2.72 -15.93 17.17
N GLY A 115 3.12 -15.13 18.18
CA GLY A 115 4.51 -14.84 18.51
C GLY A 115 4.79 -13.35 18.68
N TRP A 116 5.86 -12.88 18.06
CA TRP A 116 6.37 -11.51 18.18
C TRP A 116 6.55 -10.87 16.81
N THR A 117 6.25 -9.58 16.74
CA THR A 117 6.53 -8.75 15.59
C THR A 117 7.46 -7.62 16.01
N VAL A 118 8.60 -7.49 15.36
CA VAL A 118 9.60 -6.45 15.64
C VAL A 118 9.63 -5.48 14.47
N ASP A 119 9.28 -4.23 14.75
CA ASP A 119 9.20 -3.16 13.76
C ASP A 119 10.51 -2.36 13.75
N PHE A 120 10.99 -2.07 12.55
CA PHE A 120 12.17 -1.24 12.29
C PHE A 120 11.82 -0.15 11.30
N GLU A 121 12.38 1.04 11.49
CA GLU A 121 12.27 2.17 10.55
C GLU A 121 13.67 2.63 10.15
N GLN A 122 13.76 3.22 8.97
CA GLN A 122 15.04 3.71 8.44
C GLN A 122 15.20 5.19 8.79
N ALA A 123 16.37 5.56 9.31
CA ALA A 123 16.81 6.94 9.50
C ALA A 123 18.12 7.17 8.74
N TYR A 124 18.18 8.23 7.93
CA TYR A 124 19.37 8.61 7.18
C TYR A 124 19.98 9.88 7.76
N LYS A 125 21.20 9.79 8.31
CA LYS A 125 21.87 10.89 9.02
C LYS A 125 20.98 11.50 10.12
N GLY A 126 20.21 10.67 10.83
CA GLY A 126 19.29 11.08 11.89
C GLY A 126 17.94 11.63 11.41
N VAL A 127 17.71 11.70 10.09
CA VAL A 127 16.42 12.12 9.52
C VAL A 127 15.58 10.88 9.16
N PRO A 128 14.33 10.76 9.64
CA PRO A 128 13.47 9.64 9.30
C PRO A 128 13.24 9.50 7.79
N VAL A 129 13.25 8.27 7.27
CA VAL A 129 12.89 7.98 5.89
C VAL A 129 11.39 7.71 5.84
N PHE A 130 10.66 8.56 5.12
CA PHE A 130 9.21 8.49 5.05
C PHE A 130 8.71 7.16 4.48
N GLY A 131 7.75 6.55 5.18
CA GLY A 131 7.13 5.29 4.79
C GLY A 131 8.05 4.07 4.89
N SER A 132 9.29 4.24 5.36
CA SER A 132 10.18 3.11 5.64
C SER A 132 9.62 2.31 6.82
N LYS A 133 9.54 1.00 6.63
CA LYS A 133 9.16 0.06 7.68
C LYS A 133 9.59 -1.33 7.28
N LEU A 134 10.43 -1.96 8.09
CA LEU A 134 10.70 -3.39 8.03
C LEU A 134 10.06 -4.06 9.23
N ARG A 135 9.47 -5.22 9.00
CA ARG A 135 8.77 -5.99 10.02
C ARG A 135 9.28 -7.41 10.01
N ALA A 136 9.83 -7.83 11.15
CA ALA A 136 10.29 -9.18 11.37
C ALA A 136 9.29 -9.94 12.25
N HIS A 137 8.90 -11.13 11.80
CA HIS A 137 7.93 -11.97 12.48
C HIS A 137 8.61 -13.21 13.03
N VAL A 138 8.62 -13.32 14.36
CA VAL A 138 9.11 -14.49 15.10
C VAL A 138 7.89 -15.24 15.63
N ASP A 139 7.77 -16.52 15.33
CA ASP A 139 6.61 -17.31 15.76
C ASP A 139 6.66 -17.67 17.26
N ALA A 140 5.63 -18.37 17.74
CA ALA A 140 5.53 -18.79 19.14
C ALA A 140 6.61 -19.81 19.56
N GLN A 141 7.19 -20.53 18.60
CA GLN A 141 8.28 -21.48 18.80
C GLN A 141 9.64 -20.78 18.90
N GLY A 142 9.71 -19.54 18.39
CA GLY A 142 10.92 -18.72 18.38
C GLY A 142 11.64 -18.73 17.03
N ASP A 143 10.99 -19.21 15.97
CA ASP A 143 11.55 -19.25 14.62
C ASP A 143 11.26 -17.92 13.91
N LEU A 144 12.25 -17.37 13.20
CA LEU A 144 12.06 -16.17 12.39
C LEU A 144 11.42 -16.61 11.07
N VAL A 145 10.10 -16.45 10.95
CA VAL A 145 9.33 -17.02 9.84
C VAL A 145 9.21 -16.10 8.64
N SER A 146 9.28 -14.78 8.84
CA SER A 146 9.28 -13.81 7.75
C SER A 146 9.86 -12.46 8.13
N VAL A 147 10.36 -11.75 7.10
CA VAL A 147 10.68 -10.32 7.16
C VAL A 147 10.11 -9.65 5.90
N ASN A 148 9.35 -8.58 6.07
CA ASN A 148 8.77 -7.83 4.96
C ASN A 148 8.87 -6.32 5.20
N GLY A 149 8.76 -5.56 4.11
CA GLY A 149 8.60 -4.13 4.17
C GLY A 149 9.43 -3.38 3.15
N TYR A 150 9.71 -2.12 3.47
CA TYR A 150 10.34 -1.17 2.58
C TYR A 150 11.44 -0.38 3.30
N ALA A 151 12.57 -0.24 2.61
CA ALA A 151 13.61 0.74 2.90
C ALA A 151 14.01 1.45 1.61
N ALA A 152 14.46 2.70 1.72
CA ALA A 152 14.92 3.49 0.59
C ALA A 152 16.41 3.21 0.32
N PRO A 153 16.75 2.64 -0.85
CA PRO A 153 18.13 2.34 -1.18
C PRO A 153 18.90 3.55 -1.69
N ASP A 154 20.22 3.39 -1.67
CA ASP A 154 21.18 4.25 -2.37
C ASP A 154 21.10 5.73 -1.95
N LEU A 155 20.75 5.98 -0.67
CA LEU A 155 20.66 7.32 -0.10
C LEU A 155 22.03 8.00 -0.05
N ASN A 156 22.10 9.12 -0.77
CA ASN A 156 23.25 10.03 -0.85
C ASN A 156 22.78 11.46 -1.08
N LEU A 157 22.37 12.15 -0.01
CA LEU A 157 21.86 13.52 -0.07
C LEU A 157 22.27 14.34 1.16
N SER A 158 22.14 15.67 1.05
CA SER A 158 22.20 16.55 2.22
C SER A 158 20.90 16.45 3.02
N VAL A 159 21.02 16.54 4.35
CA VAL A 159 19.88 16.60 5.28
C VAL A 159 19.71 18.00 5.88
N GLU A 160 20.40 19.00 5.33
CA GLU A 160 20.26 20.40 5.71
C GLU A 160 19.18 21.07 4.85
N PRO A 161 18.04 21.47 5.43
CA PRO A 161 16.99 22.16 4.69
C PRO A 161 17.42 23.58 4.32
N ARG A 162 17.03 24.07 3.13
CA ARG A 162 17.33 25.44 2.68
C ARG A 162 16.31 26.48 3.14
N PHE A 163 15.20 26.03 3.71
CA PHE A 163 14.19 26.89 4.30
C PHE A 163 13.59 26.24 5.55
N THR A 164 12.97 27.07 6.39
CA THR A 164 12.47 26.68 7.70
C THR A 164 11.19 25.85 7.60
N ALA A 165 10.91 25.07 8.65
CA ALA A 165 9.63 24.38 8.80
C ALA A 165 8.44 25.36 8.70
N ALA A 166 8.53 26.56 9.29
CA ALA A 166 7.47 27.57 9.20
C ALA A 166 7.16 27.99 7.75
N GLN A 167 8.19 28.19 6.92
CA GLN A 167 8.02 28.50 5.50
C GLN A 167 7.41 27.31 4.73
N ALA A 168 7.73 26.07 5.10
CA ALA A 168 7.12 24.87 4.53
C ALA A 168 5.63 24.78 4.88
N ALA A 169 5.28 25.04 6.14
CA ALA A 169 3.90 25.03 6.63
C ALA A 169 3.03 26.07 5.93
N GLU A 170 3.53 27.29 5.76
CA GLU A 170 2.83 28.35 5.03
C GLU A 170 2.55 27.95 3.58
N ARG A 171 3.55 27.38 2.89
CA ARG A 171 3.40 26.89 1.51
C ARG A 171 2.38 25.76 1.40
N ALA A 172 2.40 24.82 2.33
CA ALA A 172 1.47 23.70 2.36
C ALA A 172 0.03 24.19 2.59
N VAL A 173 -0.19 25.09 3.56
CA VAL A 173 -1.50 25.69 3.84
C VAL A 173 -2.00 26.48 2.64
N THR A 174 -1.16 27.29 1.99
CA THR A 174 -1.52 28.02 0.77
C THR A 174 -1.90 27.07 -0.37
N THR A 175 -1.17 25.96 -0.53
CA THR A 175 -1.46 24.94 -1.56
C THR A 175 -2.85 24.33 -1.35
N VAL A 176 -3.19 23.95 -0.12
CA VAL A 176 -4.50 23.39 0.21
C VAL A 176 -5.61 24.43 0.08
N ARG A 177 -5.34 25.70 0.41
CA ARG A 177 -6.31 26.79 0.22
C ARG A 177 -6.63 27.05 -1.25
N GLN A 178 -5.60 27.05 -2.11
CA GLN A 178 -5.74 27.32 -3.54
C GLN A 178 -6.37 26.16 -4.30
N GLN A 179 -6.19 24.94 -3.80
CA GLN A 179 -6.75 23.73 -4.38
C GLN A 179 -7.37 22.91 -3.24
N PRO A 180 -8.58 23.23 -2.77
CA PRO A 180 -9.21 22.47 -1.70
C PRO A 180 -9.34 20.97 -2.06
N PRO A 181 -9.25 20.04 -1.09
CA PRO A 181 -9.48 18.62 -1.33
C PRO A 181 -10.98 18.33 -1.63
N GLY A 182 -11.27 17.09 -2.02
CA GLY A 182 -12.61 16.64 -2.42
C GLY A 182 -12.88 16.79 -3.92
N GLU A 183 -13.93 16.12 -4.41
CA GLU A 183 -14.28 16.18 -5.83
C GLU A 183 -14.57 17.63 -6.26
N ASN A 184 -13.87 18.08 -7.30
CA ASN A 184 -13.91 19.45 -7.81
C ASN A 184 -13.47 20.56 -6.83
N GLY A 185 -12.80 20.23 -5.72
CA GLY A 185 -12.26 21.23 -4.78
C GLY A 185 -13.31 21.97 -3.95
N LYS A 186 -14.36 21.24 -3.52
CA LYS A 186 -15.48 21.79 -2.73
C LYS A 186 -15.25 21.83 -1.22
N ALA A 187 -14.15 21.29 -0.68
CA ALA A 187 -13.96 21.28 0.77
C ALA A 187 -13.86 22.71 1.36
N ASP A 188 -14.54 22.93 2.49
CA ASP A 188 -14.46 24.18 3.25
C ASP A 188 -13.06 24.33 3.86
N THR A 189 -12.26 25.25 3.33
CA THR A 189 -10.91 25.53 3.83
C THR A 189 -10.89 26.52 4.99
N THR A 190 -12.03 26.88 5.56
CA THR A 190 -12.09 27.72 6.75
C THR A 190 -11.41 27.03 7.92
N GLY A 191 -10.46 27.74 8.55
CA GLY A 191 -9.71 27.25 9.71
C GLY A 191 -8.59 26.26 9.40
N ILE A 192 -8.23 26.01 8.13
CA ILE A 192 -7.08 25.14 7.83
C ILE A 192 -5.79 25.71 8.42
N LYS A 193 -4.99 24.83 9.01
CA LYS A 193 -3.68 25.11 9.61
C LYS A 193 -2.75 23.92 9.39
N ALA A 194 -1.45 24.13 9.55
CA ALA A 194 -0.52 23.01 9.66
C ALA A 194 -0.70 22.37 11.05
N ALA A 195 -1.14 21.11 11.08
CA ALA A 195 -1.33 20.30 12.29
C ALA A 195 -0.03 19.61 12.72
N SER A 196 0.80 19.19 11.76
CA SER A 196 2.16 18.67 11.98
C SER A 196 3.09 19.12 10.85
N ASN A 197 4.41 19.01 11.07
CA ASN A 197 5.40 19.37 10.08
C ASN A 197 6.74 18.66 10.38
N ASP A 198 6.98 17.56 9.66
CA ASP A 198 8.12 16.69 9.91
C ASP A 198 9.14 16.78 8.76
N LEU A 199 10.42 16.93 9.10
CA LEU A 199 11.51 16.83 8.13
C LEU A 199 11.85 15.35 7.91
N VAL A 200 11.78 14.90 6.66
CA VAL A 200 11.97 13.50 6.27
C VAL A 200 12.84 13.36 5.03
N VAL A 201 13.46 12.21 4.86
CA VAL A 201 13.93 11.76 3.54
C VAL A 201 12.74 11.10 2.84
N TYR A 202 12.32 11.68 1.72
CA TYR A 202 11.22 11.18 0.91
C TYR A 202 11.72 10.67 -0.43
N ARG A 203 11.45 9.41 -0.74
CA ARG A 203 11.68 8.85 -2.08
C ARG A 203 10.46 9.06 -2.95
N VAL A 204 10.58 9.93 -3.95
CA VAL A 204 9.46 10.28 -4.83
C VAL A 204 8.86 9.02 -5.45
N GLY A 205 7.54 8.87 -5.34
CA GLY A 205 6.83 7.72 -5.88
C GLY A 205 6.80 6.47 -4.99
N SER A 206 7.43 6.49 -3.81
CA SER A 206 7.33 5.39 -2.84
C SER A 206 5.89 5.06 -2.47
N THR A 207 5.02 6.07 -2.30
CA THR A 207 3.60 5.88 -1.99
C THR A 207 2.79 5.25 -3.13
N ARG A 208 3.35 5.17 -4.35
CA ARG A 208 2.72 4.55 -5.53
C ARG A 208 3.41 3.26 -5.96
N GLY A 209 4.43 2.80 -5.21
CA GLY A 209 5.21 1.62 -5.59
C GLY A 209 6.05 1.80 -6.86
N VAL A 210 6.40 3.04 -7.23
CA VAL A 210 7.17 3.33 -8.46
C VAL A 210 8.60 3.76 -8.15
N LYS A 211 9.48 3.63 -9.15
CA LYS A 211 10.86 4.11 -9.05
C LYS A 211 10.88 5.64 -8.96
N GLY A 212 11.81 6.17 -8.17
CA GLY A 212 12.07 7.60 -8.07
C GLY A 212 13.28 7.91 -7.20
N GLU A 213 13.63 9.19 -7.13
CA GLU A 213 14.80 9.67 -6.41
C GLU A 213 14.45 10.07 -4.97
N ALA A 214 15.42 9.94 -4.06
CA ALA A 214 15.30 10.39 -2.69
C ALA A 214 15.66 11.89 -2.60
N THR A 215 14.81 12.67 -1.94
CA THR A 215 15.02 14.08 -1.65
C THR A 215 14.69 14.36 -0.19
N LEU A 216 15.22 15.46 0.34
CA LEU A 216 14.84 15.97 1.65
C LEU A 216 13.51 16.73 1.51
N ALA A 217 12.53 16.43 2.34
CA ALA A 217 11.19 17.01 2.26
C ALA A 217 10.62 17.34 3.63
N TYR A 218 9.75 18.34 3.68
CA TYR A 218 8.81 18.52 4.77
C TYR A 218 7.52 17.80 4.45
N VAL A 219 7.01 17.01 5.38
CA VAL A 219 5.66 16.43 5.34
C VAL A 219 4.81 17.23 6.30
N VAL A 220 3.90 18.02 5.73
CA VAL A 220 3.00 18.88 6.49
C VAL A 220 1.61 18.27 6.46
N GLU A 221 1.07 17.92 7.63
CA GLU A 221 -0.36 17.66 7.75
C GLU A 221 -1.09 18.99 7.78
N VAL A 222 -1.94 19.26 6.79
CA VAL A 222 -2.79 20.46 6.76
C VAL A 222 -4.22 20.03 7.06
N SER A 223 -4.79 20.58 8.13
CA SER A 223 -6.12 20.20 8.58
C SER A 223 -6.93 21.36 9.15
N ASN A 224 -8.25 21.25 9.06
CA ASN A 224 -9.21 22.04 9.82
C ASN A 224 -9.97 21.22 10.87
N GLU A 225 -9.50 20.00 11.17
CA GLU A 225 -10.10 19.03 12.10
C GLU A 225 -11.56 18.65 11.76
N ARG A 226 -12.03 18.99 10.54
CA ARG A 226 -13.38 18.71 10.05
C ARG A 226 -13.32 17.89 8.76
N ASN A 227 -13.19 18.57 7.62
CA ASN A 227 -13.30 17.99 6.27
C ASN A 227 -12.06 18.21 5.41
N VAL A 228 -10.99 18.77 5.98
CA VAL A 228 -9.68 18.89 5.36
C VAL A 228 -8.67 18.21 6.26
N ARG A 229 -7.93 17.24 5.70
CA ARG A 229 -6.76 16.62 6.33
C ARG A 229 -5.90 16.06 5.22
N ASP A 230 -4.92 16.83 4.79
CA ASP A 230 -4.03 16.47 3.68
C ASP A 230 -2.59 16.31 4.17
N ALA A 231 -1.91 15.28 3.71
CA ALA A 231 -0.46 15.18 3.80
C ALA A 231 0.16 15.88 2.58
N VAL A 232 0.90 16.97 2.81
CA VAL A 232 1.53 17.80 1.77
C VAL A 232 3.04 17.67 1.85
N PHE A 233 3.67 17.23 0.77
CA PHE A 233 5.12 16.99 0.70
C PHE A 233 5.79 18.13 -0.04
N VAL A 234 6.62 18.90 0.65
CA VAL A 234 7.33 20.05 0.09
C VAL A 234 8.83 19.76 0.09
N ASP A 235 9.47 19.83 -1.07
CA ASP A 235 10.92 19.65 -1.20
C ASP A 235 11.68 20.69 -0.36
N ALA A 236 12.45 20.25 0.63
CA ALA A 236 13.11 21.10 1.62
C ALA A 236 14.29 21.92 1.07
N THR A 237 14.63 21.75 -0.21
CA THR A 237 15.71 22.48 -0.89
C THR A 237 15.15 23.53 -1.85
N THR A 238 14.11 23.18 -2.60
CA THR A 238 13.55 23.98 -3.71
C THR A 238 12.19 24.60 -3.39
N GLY A 239 11.47 24.08 -2.40
CA GLY A 239 10.11 24.50 -2.07
C GLY A 239 9.04 23.96 -3.02
N LYS A 240 9.41 23.05 -3.93
CA LYS A 240 8.48 22.42 -4.88
C LYS A 240 7.53 21.46 -4.18
N LEU A 241 6.26 21.45 -4.59
CA LEU A 241 5.31 20.40 -4.19
C LEU A 241 5.72 19.07 -4.84
N LEU A 242 6.03 18.07 -4.02
CA LEU A 242 6.46 16.74 -4.44
C LEU A 242 5.30 15.75 -4.52
N ASN A 243 4.40 15.82 -3.55
CA ASN A 243 3.25 14.93 -3.43
C ASN A 243 2.19 15.58 -2.54
N ARG A 244 0.95 15.13 -2.70
CA ARG A 244 -0.18 15.53 -1.86
C ARG A 244 -1.26 14.46 -1.94
N TYR A 245 -1.84 14.11 -0.80
CA TYR A 245 -3.03 13.27 -0.73
C TYR A 245 -3.83 13.54 0.54
N SER A 246 -5.14 13.31 0.48
CA SER A 246 -6.00 13.33 1.66
C SER A 246 -5.71 12.13 2.55
N ILE A 247 -5.68 12.35 3.87
CA ILE A 247 -5.57 11.33 4.92
C ILE A 247 -6.83 11.30 5.80
N ILE A 248 -7.94 11.83 5.29
CA ILE A 248 -9.26 11.59 5.86
C ILE A 248 -9.66 10.16 5.49
N HIS A 249 -9.47 9.22 6.42
CA HIS A 249 -9.88 7.82 6.27
C HIS A 249 -11.40 7.61 6.47
N GLU A 250 -12.10 8.64 6.97
CA GLU A 250 -13.53 8.58 7.33
C GLU A 250 -14.43 9.26 6.27
N ALA A 251 -13.84 9.78 5.19
CA ALA A 251 -14.61 10.23 4.05
C ALA A 251 -15.05 8.97 3.30
N LEU A 252 -16.31 8.59 3.49
CA LEU A 252 -16.96 7.62 2.63
C LEU A 252 -16.69 8.01 1.16
N ASP A 253 -16.18 7.10 0.32
CA ASP A 253 -16.15 7.29 -1.14
C ASP A 253 -17.17 6.32 -1.72
N ARG A 254 -18.44 6.73 -1.71
CA ARG A 254 -19.54 5.94 -2.25
C ARG A 254 -19.92 6.46 -3.63
N ARG A 255 -20.28 5.53 -4.51
CA ARG A 255 -20.82 5.80 -5.84
C ARG A 255 -22.08 4.97 -6.03
N LEU A 256 -23.15 5.62 -6.48
CA LEU A 256 -24.40 4.97 -6.85
C LEU A 256 -24.48 4.89 -8.37
N TYR A 257 -24.60 3.66 -8.87
CA TYR A 257 -24.83 3.39 -10.28
C TYR A 257 -26.26 2.88 -10.48
N GLU A 258 -26.94 3.38 -11.50
CA GLU A 258 -28.22 2.86 -11.96
C GLU A 258 -28.00 2.02 -13.23
N ALA A 259 -28.66 0.87 -13.31
CA ALA A 259 -28.59 -0.03 -14.45
C ALA A 259 -29.85 0.15 -15.31
N ASP A 260 -29.68 0.25 -16.63
CA ASP A 260 -30.80 0.17 -17.57
C ASP A 260 -31.23 -1.30 -17.84
N GLU A 261 -32.24 -1.49 -18.70
CA GLU A 261 -32.75 -2.83 -19.08
C GLU A 261 -31.67 -3.73 -19.70
N ASP A 262 -30.67 -3.13 -20.35
CA ASP A 262 -29.53 -3.79 -20.99
C ASP A 262 -28.31 -3.95 -20.05
N ARG A 263 -28.45 -3.56 -18.76
CA ARG A 263 -27.42 -3.57 -17.71
C ARG A 263 -26.24 -2.62 -17.93
N ASN A 264 -26.43 -1.56 -18.69
CA ASN A 264 -25.44 -0.48 -18.75
C ASN A 264 -25.51 0.34 -17.46
N LEU A 265 -24.36 0.54 -16.83
CA LEU A 265 -24.25 1.26 -15.56
C LEU A 265 -24.02 2.76 -15.80
N THR A 266 -24.93 3.58 -15.30
CA THR A 266 -24.79 5.04 -15.29
C THR A 266 -24.54 5.52 -13.86
N LEU A 267 -23.51 6.34 -13.66
CA LEU A 267 -23.25 6.96 -12.36
C LEU A 267 -24.31 8.05 -12.10
N VAL A 268 -25.12 7.88 -11.06
CA VAL A 268 -26.23 8.79 -10.73
C VAL A 268 -25.97 9.63 -9.47
N TRP A 269 -25.05 9.19 -8.61
CA TRP A 269 -24.61 9.94 -7.42
C TRP A 269 -23.23 9.47 -6.95
N LYS A 270 -22.47 10.35 -6.31
CA LYS A 270 -21.18 10.04 -5.67
C LYS A 270 -20.97 10.88 -4.42
N GLU A 271 -20.08 10.45 -3.52
CA GLU A 271 -19.91 11.14 -2.24
C GLU A 271 -19.54 12.61 -2.43
N GLY A 272 -20.31 13.49 -1.79
CA GLY A 272 -20.20 14.94 -1.91
C GLY A 272 -21.20 15.57 -2.89
N ASP A 273 -21.93 14.76 -3.66
CA ASP A 273 -23.10 15.24 -4.40
C ASP A 273 -24.30 15.45 -3.45
N PRO A 274 -25.17 16.45 -3.74
CA PRO A 274 -26.27 16.78 -2.85
C PRO A 274 -27.29 15.63 -2.76
N LEU A 275 -27.79 15.41 -1.55
CA LEU A 275 -28.87 14.47 -1.23
C LEU A 275 -30.12 15.24 -0.81
N LEU A 276 -31.28 14.60 -0.81
CA LEU A 276 -32.52 15.26 -0.39
C LEU A 276 -32.42 15.64 1.11
N PRO A 277 -32.97 16.79 1.53
CA PRO A 277 -33.85 17.69 0.80
C PRO A 277 -33.13 18.86 0.08
N ASP A 278 -31.83 18.76 -0.21
CA ASP A 278 -31.11 19.82 -0.91
C ASP A 278 -31.74 20.07 -2.30
N PRO A 279 -32.11 21.31 -2.67
CA PRO A 279 -32.71 21.62 -3.96
C PRO A 279 -31.77 21.37 -5.17
N ALA A 280 -30.47 21.21 -4.94
CA ALA A 280 -29.51 20.82 -5.96
C ALA A 280 -29.34 19.29 -6.09
N ALA A 281 -30.05 18.48 -5.31
CA ALA A 281 -29.99 17.03 -5.38
C ALA A 281 -30.59 16.52 -6.71
N THR A 282 -29.87 15.59 -7.36
CA THR A 282 -30.28 14.96 -8.63
C THR A 282 -30.80 13.53 -8.43
N VAL A 283 -30.76 13.01 -7.21
CA VAL A 283 -31.24 11.68 -6.85
C VAL A 283 -32.75 11.67 -6.63
N ASN A 284 -33.40 10.53 -6.88
CA ASN A 284 -34.78 10.29 -6.45
C ASN A 284 -34.84 9.78 -4.99
N GLU A 285 -36.05 9.65 -4.43
CA GLU A 285 -36.25 9.26 -3.02
C GLU A 285 -35.66 7.87 -2.67
N ASP A 286 -35.75 6.91 -3.60
CA ASP A 286 -35.21 5.57 -3.38
C ASP A 286 -33.69 5.57 -3.38
N GLN A 287 -33.08 6.29 -4.33
CA GLN A 287 -31.63 6.49 -4.43
C GLN A 287 -31.09 7.22 -3.20
N ASP A 288 -31.78 8.27 -2.73
CA ASP A 288 -31.46 8.99 -1.51
C ASP A 288 -31.50 8.08 -0.27
N SER A 289 -32.55 7.27 -0.14
CA SER A 289 -32.71 6.32 0.96
C SER A 289 -31.64 5.23 0.96
N MET A 290 -31.27 4.71 -0.20
CA MET A 290 -30.17 3.74 -0.33
C MET A 290 -28.83 4.34 0.09
N VAL A 291 -28.54 5.56 -0.35
CA VAL A 291 -27.31 6.25 0.06
C VAL A 291 -27.35 6.51 1.57
N LYS A 292 -28.43 7.03 2.14
CA LYS A 292 -28.47 7.30 3.60
C LYS A 292 -28.33 6.02 4.44
N SER A 293 -29.08 4.97 4.12
CA SER A 293 -29.05 3.70 4.87
C SER A 293 -27.70 2.98 4.83
N THR A 294 -26.99 3.02 3.69
CA THR A 294 -25.63 2.46 3.60
C THR A 294 -24.63 3.25 4.45
N GLY A 295 -24.82 4.57 4.56
CA GLY A 295 -24.04 5.44 5.43
C GLY A 295 -24.31 5.14 6.91
N GLU A 296 -25.58 5.03 7.29
CA GLU A 296 -25.99 4.67 8.66
C GLU A 296 -25.45 3.30 9.08
N SER A 297 -25.46 2.33 8.17
CA SER A 297 -24.90 0.99 8.42
C SER A 297 -23.39 1.06 8.68
N TYR A 298 -22.65 1.84 7.89
CA TYR A 298 -21.23 2.07 8.13
C TYR A 298 -20.98 2.71 9.52
N TRP A 299 -21.73 3.77 9.83
CA TRP A 299 -21.59 4.48 11.11
C TRP A 299 -21.99 3.61 12.31
N LEU A 300 -22.97 2.71 12.16
CA LEU A 300 -23.30 1.72 13.19
C LEU A 300 -22.09 0.84 13.52
N PHE A 301 -21.41 0.28 12.51
CA PHE A 301 -20.23 -0.57 12.73
C PHE A 301 -19.05 0.20 13.31
N ARG A 302 -18.83 1.41 12.82
CA ARG A 302 -17.79 2.32 13.32
C ARG A 302 -18.01 2.69 14.78
N ASN A 303 -19.21 3.13 15.13
CA ASN A 303 -19.51 3.71 16.45
C ASN A 303 -19.78 2.65 17.51
N ALA A 304 -20.43 1.54 17.16
CA ALA A 304 -20.80 0.50 18.13
C ALA A 304 -19.70 -0.54 18.35
N PHE A 305 -18.87 -0.82 17.34
CA PHE A 305 -17.90 -1.93 17.37
C PHE A 305 -16.46 -1.51 17.07
N GLY A 306 -16.19 -0.24 16.76
CA GLY A 306 -14.86 0.25 16.42
C GLY A 306 -14.30 -0.34 15.13
N ARG A 307 -15.17 -0.85 14.24
CA ARG A 307 -14.79 -1.52 12.99
C ARG A 307 -14.98 -0.59 11.80
N ASP A 308 -14.03 -0.63 10.86
CA ASP A 308 -14.15 0.06 9.58
C ASP A 308 -14.89 -0.86 8.60
N SER A 309 -16.17 -0.57 8.33
CA SER A 309 -17.13 -1.49 7.67
C SER A 309 -17.54 -2.72 8.51
N TYR A 310 -18.43 -3.56 7.95
CA TYR A 310 -19.00 -4.74 8.61
C TYR A 310 -17.96 -5.85 8.88
N ASP A 311 -16.91 -5.92 8.08
CA ASP A 311 -15.83 -6.92 8.16
C ASP A 311 -14.54 -6.37 8.79
N GLY A 312 -14.44 -5.05 9.02
CA GLY A 312 -13.25 -4.41 9.57
C GLY A 312 -12.14 -4.16 8.53
N GLU A 313 -12.41 -4.38 7.24
CA GLU A 313 -11.48 -4.24 6.13
C GLU A 313 -11.86 -3.08 5.19
N GLY A 314 -12.63 -2.10 5.70
CA GLY A 314 -12.92 -0.86 5.00
C GLY A 314 -11.65 -0.28 4.37
N ARG A 315 -11.68 -0.05 3.05
CA ARG A 315 -10.60 0.65 2.35
C ARG A 315 -11.03 2.09 2.14
N GLY A 316 -10.61 2.96 3.05
CA GLY A 316 -10.44 4.39 2.76
C GLY A 316 -9.15 4.66 2.02
#